data_AF-A0A527ZVX4-F1
#
_entry.id   AF-A0A527ZVX4-F1
#
_cell.length_a   1.000
_cell.length_b   1.000
_cell.length_c   1.000
_cell.angle_alpha   90.00
_cell.angle_beta   90.00
_cell.angle_gamma   90.00
#
_symmetry.space_group_name_H-M   'P 1'
#
loop_
_entity.id
_entity.type
_entity.pdbx_description
1 polymer ?
#
loop_
_entity_poly.entity_id
_entity_poly.type
_entity_poly.pdbx_seq_one_letter_code
_entity_poly.pdbx_strand_id
1 'polypeptide(L)'
;MAGNFSFDQLKKAVSSGEVDTVLACIVDMQGRLAGKRFLAQYFVESAHDETHGCNYLLANDIDMEPVPGYKAASWSKGYGDFVMKPDLSTLRRIPWL
;
A
#
# COMPACT_ATOMS: atom_id res chain seq x y z
N MET A 1 11.29 -6.22 -15.35
CA MET A 1 10.62 -7.52 -15.22
C MET A 1 9.46 -7.57 -16.21
N ALA A 2 9.00 -8.76 -16.63
CA ALA A 2 7.78 -8.87 -17.41
C ALA A 2 6.58 -8.34 -16.58
N GLY A 3 5.64 -7.62 -17.21
CA GLY A 3 4.44 -7.12 -16.56
C GLY A 3 4.55 -5.76 -15.85
N ASN A 4 5.67 -5.06 -15.98
CA ASN A 4 5.79 -3.68 -15.48
C ASN A 4 4.80 -2.75 -16.19
N PHE A 5 4.10 -1.94 -15.41
CA PHE A 5 3.14 -0.95 -15.86
C PHE A 5 3.63 0.43 -15.45
N SER A 6 3.80 1.35 -16.40
CA SER A 6 4.36 2.68 -16.09
C SER A 6 3.33 3.59 -15.42
N PHE A 7 3.81 4.60 -14.70
CA PHE A 7 2.93 5.57 -14.07
C PHE A 7 2.10 6.37 -15.08
N ASP A 8 2.66 6.69 -16.26
CA ASP A 8 1.90 7.35 -17.33
C ASP A 8 0.85 6.43 -17.97
N GLN A 9 1.11 5.12 -18.05
CA GLN A 9 0.09 4.16 -18.45
C GLN A 9 -1.04 4.09 -17.42
N LEU A 10 -0.72 4.16 -16.12
CA LEU A 10 -1.72 4.24 -15.06
C LEU A 10 -2.57 5.49 -15.18
N LYS A 11 -1.98 6.68 -15.33
CA LYS A 11 -2.76 7.93 -15.52
C LYS A 11 -3.74 7.81 -16.69
N LYS A 12 -3.32 7.24 -17.82
CA LYS A 12 -4.18 7.01 -18.99
C LYS A 12 -5.32 6.03 -18.68
N ALA A 13 -5.02 4.91 -18.04
CA ALA A 13 -6.01 3.91 -17.65
C ALA A 13 -7.03 4.47 -16.65
N VAL A 14 -6.59 5.28 -15.70
CA VAL A 14 -7.48 5.99 -14.76
C VAL A 14 -8.36 7.01 -15.50
N SER A 15 -7.77 7.83 -16.38
CA SER A 15 -8.53 8.83 -17.14
C SER A 15 -9.58 8.25 -18.09
N SER A 16 -9.37 7.02 -18.56
CA SER A 16 -10.33 6.29 -19.41
C SER A 16 -11.35 5.47 -18.62
N GLY A 17 -11.22 5.40 -17.29
CA GLY A 17 -12.07 4.57 -16.44
C GLY A 17 -11.74 3.07 -16.47
N GLU A 18 -10.65 2.67 -17.12
CA GLU A 18 -10.19 1.27 -17.15
C GLU A 18 -9.68 0.80 -15.78
N VAL A 19 -9.11 1.72 -14.99
CA VAL A 19 -8.62 1.46 -13.63
C VAL A 19 -9.28 2.41 -12.65
N ASP A 20 -10.06 1.87 -11.72
CA ASP A 20 -10.74 2.64 -10.65
C ASP A 20 -10.04 2.54 -9.28
N THR A 21 -9.20 1.51 -9.10
CA THR A 21 -8.58 1.17 -7.81
C THR A 21 -7.07 0.95 -7.96
N VAL A 22 -6.30 1.49 -7.03
CA VAL A 22 -4.85 1.22 -6.89
C VAL A 22 -4.57 0.63 -5.51
N LEU A 23 -3.79 -0.44 -5.47
CA LEU A 23 -3.30 -1.03 -4.22
C LEU A 23 -1.87 -0.57 -3.96
N ALA A 24 -1.62 0.07 -2.82
CA ALA A 24 -0.26 0.27 -2.33
C ALA A 24 -0.02 -0.67 -1.16
N CYS A 25 0.95 -1.57 -1.32
CA CYS A 25 1.19 -2.66 -0.37
C CYS A 25 2.65 -2.67 0.10
N ILE A 26 2.83 -3.11 1.33
CA ILE A 26 4.10 -3.55 1.91
C ILE A 26 4.04 -5.05 2.15
N VAL A 27 5.21 -5.66 2.31
CA VAL A 27 5.33 -7.05 2.77
C VAL A 27 5.46 -7.02 4.28
N ASP A 28 4.54 -7.67 4.99
CA ASP A 28 4.57 -7.77 6.45
C ASP A 28 5.59 -8.80 6.96
N MET A 29 5.64 -8.98 8.28
CA MET A 29 6.55 -9.91 8.95
C MET A 29 6.30 -11.39 8.61
N GLN A 30 5.14 -11.73 8.04
CA GLN A 30 4.78 -13.08 7.61
C GLN A 30 4.86 -13.26 6.08
N GLY A 31 5.30 -12.24 5.35
CA GLY A 31 5.41 -12.29 3.89
C GLY A 31 4.10 -11.97 3.15
N ARG A 32 3.09 -11.42 3.83
CA ARG A 32 1.78 -11.09 3.22
C ARG A 32 1.80 -9.67 2.67
N LEU A 33 0.96 -9.40 1.67
CA LEU A 33 0.71 -8.04 1.22
C LEU A 33 -0.32 -7.36 2.14
N ALA A 34 0.13 -6.33 2.85
CA ALA A 34 -0.70 -5.46 3.68
C ALA A 34 -0.64 -4.02 3.17
N GLY A 35 -1.69 -3.23 3.35
CA GLY A 35 -1.68 -1.83 2.91
C GLY A 35 -3.06 -1.26 2.64
N LYS A 36 -3.15 -0.39 1.65
CA LYS A 36 -4.36 0.41 1.37
C LYS A 36 -4.87 0.20 -0.05
N ARG A 37 -6.20 0.26 -0.16
CA ARG A 37 -6.89 0.44 -1.45
C ARG A 37 -7.18 1.93 -1.62
N PHE A 38 -6.74 2.49 -2.74
CA PHE A 38 -6.97 3.87 -3.10
C PHE A 38 -7.98 3.95 -4.23
N LEU A 39 -8.84 4.97 -4.17
CA LEU A 39 -9.46 5.49 -5.38
C LEU A 39 -8.33 5.89 -6.35
N ALA A 40 -8.34 5.34 -7.55
CA ALA A 40 -7.20 5.47 -8.46
C ALA A 40 -6.92 6.93 -8.85
N GLN A 41 -7.97 7.75 -8.98
CA GLN A 41 -7.83 9.17 -9.25
C GLN A 41 -7.05 9.89 -8.14
N TYR A 42 -7.39 9.66 -6.87
CA TYR A 42 -6.65 10.23 -5.75
C TYR A 42 -5.19 9.72 -5.69
N PHE A 43 -4.97 8.46 -6.07
CA PHE A 43 -3.60 7.91 -6.13
C PHE A 43 -2.73 8.64 -7.15
N VAL A 44 -3.22 8.83 -8.37
CA VAL A 44 -2.45 9.50 -9.43
C VAL A 44 -2.29 11.01 -9.21
N GLU A 45 -3.19 11.63 -8.45
CA GLU A 45 -3.15 13.06 -8.14
C GLU A 45 -2.24 13.40 -6.96
N SER A 46 -2.13 12.54 -5.94
CA SER A 46 -1.37 12.90 -4.72
C SER A 46 -0.83 11.71 -3.93
N ALA A 47 -1.55 10.60 -3.81
CA ALA A 47 -1.18 9.55 -2.85
C ALA A 47 0.11 8.79 -3.21
N HIS A 48 0.59 8.91 -4.45
CA HIS A 48 1.86 8.32 -4.86
C HIS A 48 3.08 9.06 -4.31
N ASP A 49 2.95 10.34 -3.94
CA ASP A 49 4.07 11.14 -3.41
C ASP A 49 4.25 10.86 -1.92
N GLU A 50 3.16 10.94 -1.16
CA GLU A 50 3.15 10.63 0.25
C GLU A 50 1.77 10.10 0.66
N THR A 51 1.76 8.95 1.32
CA THR A 51 0.59 8.46 2.03
C THR A 51 1.01 7.81 3.33
N HIS A 52 0.12 7.75 4.31
CA HIS A 52 0.44 7.18 5.61
C HIS A 52 -0.15 5.77 5.74
N GLY A 53 0.40 4.97 6.64
CA GLY A 53 -0.18 3.70 7.06
C GLY A 53 0.18 3.44 8.51
N CYS A 54 -0.73 2.88 9.29
CA CYS A 54 -0.46 2.63 10.69
C CYS A 54 0.70 1.63 10.84
N ASN A 55 1.60 1.93 11.77
CA ASN A 55 2.79 1.13 12.02
C ASN A 55 2.48 -0.29 12.52
N TYR A 56 1.29 -0.53 13.06
CA TYR A 56 0.88 -1.85 13.51
C TYR A 56 0.76 -2.88 12.38
N LEU A 57 0.64 -2.43 11.11
CA LEU A 57 0.64 -3.32 9.94
C LEU A 57 1.94 -4.15 9.81
N LEU A 58 3.00 -3.79 10.53
CA LEU A 58 4.25 -4.54 10.61
C LEU A 58 4.47 -5.24 11.96
N ALA A 59 3.46 -5.27 12.82
CA ALA A 59 3.58 -5.79 14.18
C ALA A 59 2.37 -6.64 14.62
N ASN A 60 1.37 -6.82 13.76
CA ASN A 60 0.22 -7.66 14.07
C ASN A 60 0.38 -9.10 13.58
N ASP A 61 -0.45 -9.98 14.15
CA ASP A 61 -0.63 -11.35 13.68
C ASP A 61 -1.79 -11.46 12.66
N ILE A 62 -2.21 -12.69 12.36
CA ILE A 62 -3.29 -12.96 11.42
C ILE A 62 -4.67 -12.47 11.90
N ASP A 63 -4.85 -12.35 13.22
CA ASP A 63 -6.09 -11.90 13.85
C ASP A 63 -6.11 -10.37 14.05
N MET A 64 -5.12 -9.67 13.47
CA MET A 64 -4.92 -8.22 13.60
C MET A 64 -4.57 -7.76 15.02
N GLU A 65 -4.03 -8.65 15.86
CA GLU A 65 -3.57 -8.29 17.21
C GLU A 65 -2.11 -7.85 17.21
N PRO A 66 -1.76 -6.65 17.75
CA PRO A 66 -0.38 -6.23 17.92
C PRO A 66 0.40 -7.20 18.83
N VAL A 67 1.38 -7.89 18.25
CA VAL A 67 2.22 -8.87 18.95
C VAL A 67 3.25 -8.14 19.83
N PRO A 68 3.46 -8.57 21.09
CA PRO A 68 4.50 -7.98 21.94
C PRO A 68 5.91 -8.15 21.39
N GLY A 69 6.82 -7.22 21.73
CA GLY A 69 8.25 -7.32 21.44
C GLY A 69 8.74 -6.42 20.30
N TYR A 70 7.85 -5.84 19.50
CA TYR A 70 8.24 -4.86 18.48
C TYR A 70 8.51 -3.48 19.10
N LYS A 71 9.65 -2.88 18.76
CA LYS A 71 10.02 -1.54 19.23
C LYS A 71 9.10 -0.46 18.66
N ALA A 72 8.62 -0.67 17.44
CA ALA A 72 7.92 0.34 16.64
C ALA A 72 6.44 0.50 16.97
N ALA A 73 5.75 -0.55 17.43
CA ALA A 73 4.31 -0.53 17.69
C ALA A 73 3.98 -1.37 18.93
N SER A 74 3.10 -0.85 19.79
CA SER A 74 2.53 -1.56 20.94
C SER A 74 1.23 -0.88 21.36
N TRP A 75 0.36 -1.61 22.07
CA TRP A 75 -0.85 -1.03 22.67
C TRP A 75 -0.56 0.23 23.50
N SER A 76 0.54 0.24 24.25
CA SER A 76 0.95 1.38 25.09
C SER A 76 1.48 2.58 24.33
N LYS A 77 2.04 2.39 23.13
CA LYS A 77 2.53 3.47 22.25
C LYS A 77 1.46 3.97 21.28
N GLY A 78 0.36 3.22 21.15
CA GLY A 78 -0.69 3.47 20.18
C GLY A 78 -0.30 3.07 18.75
N TYR A 79 -1.12 3.51 17.79
CA TYR A 79 -0.99 3.25 16.37
C TYR A 79 -0.47 4.49 15.64
N GLY A 80 0.84 4.72 15.74
CA GLY A 80 1.50 5.78 14.99
C GLY A 80 1.49 5.49 13.49
N ASP A 81 1.84 6.49 12.69
CA ASP A 81 1.88 6.36 11.23
C ASP A 81 3.31 6.21 10.71
N PHE A 82 3.45 5.35 9.70
CA PHE A 82 4.57 5.36 8.78
C PHE A 82 4.17 6.08 7.49
N VAL A 83 5.15 6.72 6.86
CA VAL A 83 5.03 7.13 5.47
C VAL A 83 5.20 5.88 4.59
N MET A 84 4.19 5.58 3.81
CA MET A 84 4.25 4.66 2.69
C MET A 84 4.62 5.46 1.44
N LYS A 85 5.81 5.21 0.90
CA LYS A 85 6.27 5.80 -0.37
C LYS A 85 6.31 4.71 -1.43
N PRO A 86 5.31 4.63 -2.35
CA PRO A 86 5.25 3.57 -3.35
C PRO A 86 6.45 3.61 -4.31
N ASP A 87 7.07 2.46 -4.54
CA ASP A 87 8.05 2.31 -5.62
C ASP A 87 7.30 2.08 -6.94
N LEU A 88 7.17 3.13 -7.74
CA LEU A 88 6.46 3.08 -9.03
C LEU A 88 7.12 2.15 -10.06
N SER A 89 8.38 1.75 -9.87
CA SER A 89 9.02 0.73 -10.72
C SER A 89 8.42 -0.67 -10.51
N THR A 90 7.74 -0.86 -9.38
CA THR A 90 7.03 -2.10 -9.01
C THR A 90 5.56 -2.10 -9.46
N LEU A 91 5.09 -1.05 -10.13
CA LEU A 91 3.71 -0.96 -10.57
C LEU A 91 3.40 -2.02 -11.64
N ARG A 92 2.25 -2.70 -11.50
CA ARG A 92 1.80 -3.79 -12.36
C ARG A 92 0.28 -3.90 -12.32
N ARG A 93 -0.32 -4.44 -13.37
CA ARG A 93 -1.75 -4.76 -13.40
C ARG A 93 -2.03 -6.06 -12.65
N ILE A 94 -3.18 -6.10 -11.96
CA ILE A 94 -3.68 -7.28 -11.26
C ILE A 94 -4.93 -7.76 -12.02
N PRO A 95 -4.91 -8.92 -12.68
CA PRO A 95 -5.99 -9.35 -13.57
C PRO A 95 -7.19 -9.99 -12.86
N TRP A 96 -7.14 -10.18 -11.54
CA TRP A 96 -8.17 -10.87 -10.75
C TRP A 96 -8.93 -9.93 -9.79
N LEU A 97 -8.70 -8.63 -9.89
CA LEU A 97 -9.42 -7.60 -9.16
C LEU A 97 -10.29 -6.84 -10.15
#